data_AF-A0A7H0F3T2-F1
#
_entry.id   AF-A0A7H0F3T2-F1
#
_cell.length_a   1.000
_cell.length_b   1.000
_cell.length_c   1.000
_cell.angle_alpha   90.00
_cell.angle_beta   90.00
_cell.angle_gamma   90.00
#
_symmetry.space_group_name_H-M   'P 1'
#
loop_
_entity.id
_entity.type
_entity.pdbx_description
1 polymer ?
#
loop_
_entity_poly.entity_id
_entity_poly.type
_entity_poly.pdbx_seq_one_letter_code
_entity_poly.pdbx_strand_id
1 'polypeptide(L)'
;MRVSHDHAVLQCLDVVLGAMQFRLNNKHKEKPDGARCRAKRTIAKEKLYLHIYQRISKIYPRLNVGVSTSIRGDTTNRWHHPYRHWLFKPEDFSIDPSKTKSSLKN
;
A
#
# COMPACT_ATOMS: atom_id res chain seq x y z
N MET A 1 -5.65 20.55 3.03
CA MET A 1 -6.33 19.49 3.80
C MET A 1 -7.09 20.21 4.90
N ARG A 2 -8.42 20.36 4.76
CA ARG A 2 -9.26 20.99 5.79
C ARG A 2 -9.29 20.04 6.99
N VAL A 3 -8.74 20.46 8.12
CA VAL A 3 -8.80 19.69 9.36
C VAL A 3 -10.13 20.03 10.01
N SER A 4 -11.20 19.32 9.61
CA SER A 4 -12.44 19.31 10.41
C SER A 4 -12.15 18.53 11.68
N HIS A 5 -12.31 19.14 12.86
CA HIS A 5 -12.00 18.51 14.15
C HIS A 5 -12.95 17.34 14.49
N ASP A 6 -14.06 17.20 13.77
CA ASP A 6 -15.14 16.28 14.12
C ASP A 6 -14.97 14.85 13.57
N HIS A 7 -13.94 14.60 12.75
CA HIS A 7 -13.83 13.36 11.98
C HIS A 7 -12.46 12.68 12.09
N ALA A 8 -12.01 12.45 13.33
CA ALA A 8 -10.71 11.82 13.62
C ALA A 8 -10.54 10.42 12.97
N VAL A 9 -11.61 9.63 12.87
CA VAL A 9 -11.58 8.29 12.25
C VAL A 9 -11.30 8.39 10.74
N LEU A 10 -11.96 9.32 10.04
CA LEU A 10 -11.75 9.55 8.61
C LEU A 10 -10.33 10.08 8.33
N GLN A 11 -9.82 10.96 9.19
CA GLN A 11 -8.43 11.42 9.06
C GLN A 11 -7.42 10.29 9.28
N CYS A 12 -7.69 9.38 10.22
CA CYS A 12 -6.86 8.20 10.43
C CYS A 12 -6.87 7.29 9.19
N LEU A 13 -8.05 7.10 8.59
CA LEU A 13 -8.19 6.39 7.32
C LEU A 13 -7.33 7.03 6.23
N ASP A 14 -7.38 8.36 6.06
CA ASP A 14 -6.56 9.08 5.08
C ASP A 14 -5.06 8.89 5.29
N VAL A 15 -4.60 8.88 6.54
CA VAL A 15 -3.19 8.61 6.88
C VAL A 15 -2.78 7.19 6.46
N VAL A 16 -3.64 6.19 6.73
CA VAL A 16 -3.38 4.81 6.34
C VAL A 16 -3.38 4.65 4.83
N LEU A 17 -4.37 5.20 4.13
CA LEU A 17 -4.47 5.17 2.67
C LEU A 17 -3.28 5.88 2.02
N GLY A 18 -2.91 7.06 2.51
CA GLY A 18 -1.77 7.82 2.01
C GLY A 18 -0.43 7.08 2.17
N ALA A 19 -0.23 6.40 3.30
CA ALA A 19 0.98 5.60 3.55
C ALA A 19 1.04 4.36 2.65
N MET A 20 -0.11 3.70 2.41
CA MET A 20 -0.20 2.55 1.52
C MET A 20 0.04 2.95 0.06
N GLN A 21 -0.59 4.05 -0.39
CA GLN A 21 -0.37 4.60 -1.73
C GLN A 21 1.11 4.97 -1.95
N PHE A 22 1.76 5.57 -0.95
CA PHE A 22 3.19 5.89 -0.99
C PHE A 22 4.06 4.65 -1.20
N ARG A 23 3.72 3.52 -0.56
CA ARG A 23 4.43 2.25 -0.75
C ARG A 23 4.17 1.66 -2.13
N LEU A 24 2.90 1.54 -2.50
CA LEU A 24 2.43 0.89 -3.73
C LEU A 24 3.02 1.53 -5.00
N ASN A 25 3.08 2.86 -5.04
CA ASN A 25 3.65 3.59 -6.19
C ASN A 25 5.18 3.70 -6.15
N ASN A 26 5.86 2.89 -5.34
CA ASN A 26 7.31 2.92 -5.18
C ASN A 26 7.90 4.28 -4.76
N LYS A 27 7.09 5.21 -4.22
CA LYS A 27 7.56 6.56 -3.84
C LYS A 27 8.62 6.56 -2.74
N HIS A 28 8.71 5.49 -1.96
CA HIS A 28 9.79 5.26 -1.00
C HIS A 28 11.18 5.11 -1.64
N LYS A 29 11.25 4.90 -2.97
CA LYS A 29 12.50 4.83 -3.75
C LYS A 29 12.84 6.17 -4.43
N GLU A 30 11.90 7.11 -4.48
CA GLU A 30 12.11 8.41 -5.11
C GLU A 30 13.27 9.15 -4.43
N LYS A 31 14.18 9.62 -5.27
CA LYS A 31 15.30 10.48 -4.89
C LYS A 31 15.15 11.80 -5.64
N PRO A 32 15.48 12.94 -5.02
CA PRO A 32 15.61 14.20 -5.74
C PRO A 32 16.65 14.08 -6.87
N ASP A 33 16.45 14.81 -7.95
CA ASP A 33 17.39 14.82 -9.08
C ASP A 33 18.78 15.27 -8.62
N GLY A 34 19.81 14.53 -9.04
CA GLY A 34 21.20 14.74 -8.62
C GLY A 34 21.55 14.28 -7.19
N ALA A 35 20.57 13.83 -6.38
CA ALA A 35 20.84 13.40 -5.02
C ALA A 35 21.14 11.91 -4.91
N ARG A 36 22.24 11.56 -4.23
CA ARG A 36 22.59 10.17 -3.90
C ARG A 36 21.61 9.52 -2.92
N CYS A 37 21.04 10.33 -2.03
CA CYS A 37 20.22 9.92 -0.89
C CYS A 37 18.76 10.38 -1.02
N ARG A 38 17.86 9.69 -0.32
CA ARG A 38 16.43 10.04 -0.26
C ARG A 38 16.21 11.26 0.64
N ALA A 39 15.19 12.06 0.33
CA ALA A 39 14.83 13.22 1.16
C ALA A 39 14.34 12.79 2.55
N LYS A 40 14.59 13.63 3.57
CA LYS A 40 14.13 13.39 4.96
C LYS A 40 12.62 13.10 5.04
N ARG A 41 11.82 13.76 4.20
CA ARG A 41 10.37 13.55 4.10
C ARG A 41 10.01 12.14 3.61
N THR A 42 10.74 11.62 2.63
CA THR A 42 10.55 10.26 2.10
C THR A 42 10.87 9.22 3.18
N ILE A 43 11.94 9.44 3.94
CA ILE A 43 12.32 8.57 5.06
C ILE A 43 11.24 8.60 6.16
N ALA A 44 10.71 9.77 6.50
CA ALA A 44 9.63 9.88 7.48
C ALA A 44 8.35 9.13 7.05
N LYS A 45 7.96 9.28 5.77
CA LYS A 45 6.82 8.53 5.20
C LYS A 45 7.06 7.02 5.18
N GLU A 46 8.29 6.57 4.93
CA GLU A 46 8.65 5.17 5.00
C GLU A 46 8.52 4.62 6.42
N LYS A 47 9.00 5.35 7.44
CA LYS A 47 8.82 4.98 8.85
C LYS A 47 7.35 4.86 9.24
N LEU A 48 6.52 5.81 8.81
CA LEU A 48 5.07 5.77 9.03
C LEU A 48 4.42 4.54 8.39
N TYR A 49 4.78 4.25 7.14
CA TYR A 49 4.31 3.03 6.46
C TYR A 49 4.72 1.76 7.22
N LEU A 50 5.99 1.66 7.67
CA LEU A 50 6.47 0.49 8.41
C LEU A 50 5.69 0.28 9.72
N HIS A 51 5.40 1.36 10.44
CA HIS A 51 4.59 1.30 11.67
C HIS A 51 3.17 0.78 11.41
N ILE A 52 2.51 1.27 10.35
CA ILE A 52 1.18 0.82 9.95
C ILE A 52 1.24 -0.66 9.50
N TYR A 53 2.24 -1.01 8.69
CA TYR A 53 2.44 -2.38 8.20
C TYR A 53 2.63 -3.38 9.35
N GLN A 54 3.41 -3.02 10.38
CA GLN A 54 3.59 -3.85 11.56
C GLN A 54 2.28 -4.09 12.31
N ARG A 55 1.44 -3.05 12.45
CA ARG A 55 0.11 -3.19 13.08
C ARG A 55 -0.80 -4.11 12.29
N ILE A 56 -0.87 -3.94 10.97
CA ILE A 56 -1.69 -4.80 10.12
C ILE A 56 -1.15 -6.23 10.12
N SER A 57 0.18 -6.41 10.13
CA SER A 57 0.81 -7.74 10.15
C SER A 57 0.49 -8.55 11.40
N LYS A 58 0.14 -7.91 12.53
CA LYS A 58 -0.35 -8.60 13.73
C LYS A 58 -1.72 -9.25 13.50
N ILE A 59 -2.55 -8.64 12.66
CA ILE A 59 -3.92 -9.09 12.34
C ILE A 59 -3.88 -10.03 11.13
N TYR A 60 -3.03 -9.73 10.16
CA TYR A 60 -2.89 -10.46 8.91
C TYR A 60 -1.41 -10.76 8.62
N PRO A 61 -0.88 -11.87 9.16
CA PRO A 61 0.54 -12.22 9.01
C PRO A 61 0.87 -12.50 7.54
N ARG A 62 2.10 -12.15 7.13
CA ARG A 62 2.60 -12.29 5.74
C ARG A 62 1.75 -11.52 4.73
N LEU A 63 1.34 -10.30 5.08
CA LEU A 63 0.65 -9.40 4.17
C LEU A 63 1.55 -9.03 3.00
N ASN A 64 1.16 -9.39 1.78
CA ASN A 64 1.80 -8.86 0.57
C ASN A 64 1.09 -7.56 0.17
N VAL A 65 1.74 -6.42 0.42
CA VAL A 65 1.20 -5.09 0.10
C VAL A 65 1.20 -4.84 -1.41
N GLY A 66 2.04 -5.53 -2.19
CA GLY A 66 2.19 -5.28 -3.62
C GLY A 66 0.92 -5.56 -4.43
N VAL A 67 0.29 -6.72 -4.18
CA VAL A 67 -1.07 -7.11 -4.60
C VAL A 67 -1.42 -8.35 -3.76
N SER A 68 -2.45 -8.30 -2.92
CA SER A 68 -3.05 -9.52 -2.37
C SER A 68 -4.56 -9.39 -2.29
N THR A 69 -5.19 -9.82 -3.38
CA THR A 69 -6.63 -10.11 -3.49
C THR A 69 -6.93 -11.59 -3.17
N SER A 70 -5.94 -12.34 -2.68
CA SER A 70 -6.08 -13.78 -2.44
C SER A 70 -7.05 -14.03 -1.29
N ILE A 71 -8.03 -14.90 -1.56
CA ILE A 71 -9.00 -15.41 -0.59
C ILE A 71 -8.40 -16.47 0.36
N ARG A 72 -7.09 -16.77 0.24
CA ARG A 72 -6.38 -17.78 1.03
C ARG A 72 -7.11 -19.13 1.12
N GLY A 73 -7.73 -19.54 0.02
CA GLY A 73 -8.42 -20.84 -0.10
C GLY A 73 -9.92 -20.82 0.22
N ASP A 74 -10.45 -19.79 0.91
CA ASP A 74 -11.88 -19.73 1.25
C ASP A 74 -12.54 -18.42 0.79
N THR A 75 -13.62 -18.54 0.02
CA THR A 75 -14.41 -17.41 -0.49
C THR A 75 -15.06 -16.56 0.60
N THR A 76 -15.34 -17.12 1.78
CA THR A 76 -15.94 -16.39 2.92
C THR A 76 -14.98 -15.35 3.50
N ASN A 77 -13.66 -15.49 3.27
CA ASN A 77 -12.64 -14.51 3.65
C ASN A 77 -12.84 -13.14 3.00
N ARG A 78 -13.75 -13.04 2.02
CA ARG A 78 -14.25 -11.75 1.52
C ARG A 78 -14.92 -10.90 2.59
N TRP A 79 -15.54 -11.53 3.56
CA TRP A 79 -16.29 -10.90 4.64
C TRP A 79 -15.54 -10.96 5.96
N HIS A 80 -14.79 -12.04 6.21
CA HIS A 80 -14.13 -12.26 7.51
C HIS A 80 -12.76 -11.61 7.65
N HIS A 81 -12.13 -11.14 6.57
CA HIS A 81 -10.84 -10.45 6.69
C HIS A 81 -11.04 -9.04 7.26
N PRO A 82 -10.51 -8.73 8.46
CA PRO A 82 -10.66 -7.41 9.08
C PRO A 82 -9.88 -6.30 8.34
N TYR A 83 -8.94 -6.67 7.45
CA TYR A 83 -8.20 -5.74 6.61
C TYR A 83 -7.94 -6.34 5.23
N ARG A 84 -8.26 -5.58 4.17
CA ARG A 84 -8.00 -5.93 2.77
C ARG A 84 -7.48 -4.71 2.02
N HIS A 85 -6.51 -4.92 1.13
CA HIS A 85 -6.11 -3.88 0.20
C HIS A 85 -7.16 -3.76 -0.90
N TRP A 86 -7.85 -2.63 -0.96
CA TRP A 86 -8.67 -2.30 -2.11
C TRP A 86 -7.78 -1.78 -3.23
N LEU A 87 -7.73 -2.53 -4.32
CA LEU A 87 -7.08 -2.12 -5.54
C LEU A 87 -8.10 -1.32 -6.34
N PHE A 88 -8.07 -0.01 -6.23
CA PHE A 88 -8.89 0.87 -7.06
C PHE A 88 -8.30 0.90 -8.47
N LYS A 89 -8.85 0.07 -9.36
CA LYS A 89 -8.59 0.13 -10.80
C LYS A 89 -9.77 0.80 -11.47
N PRO A 90 -9.55 1.80 -12.35
CA PRO A 90 -10.61 2.28 -13.23
C PRO A 90 -11.03 1.17 -14.19
N GLU A 91 -12.25 1.27 -14.74
CA GLU A 91 -12.82 0.28 -15.65
C GLU A 91 -11.95 0.06 -16.91
N ASP A 92 -11.36 1.14 -17.43
CA ASP A 92 -10.48 1.13 -18.62
C ASP A 92 -9.02 0.72 -18.32
N PHE A 93 -8.77 0.04 -17.21
CA PHE A 93 -7.40 -0.35 -16.84
C PHE A 93 -6.88 -1.47 -17.75
N SER A 94 -6.01 -1.12 -18.72
CA SER A 94 -5.29 -2.07 -19.55
C SER A 94 -3.94 -2.47 -18.93
N ILE A 95 -3.63 -3.77 -18.97
CA ILE A 95 -2.34 -4.31 -18.54
C ILE A 95 -1.56 -4.70 -19.78
N ASP A 96 -0.34 -4.17 -19.93
CA ASP A 96 0.61 -4.59 -20.95
C ASP A 96 1.49 -5.73 -20.39
N PRO A 97 1.26 -7.00 -20.80
CA PRO A 97 1.97 -8.15 -20.24
C PRO A 97 3.46 -8.15 -20.58
N SER A 98 3.86 -7.44 -21.65
CA SER A 98 5.27 -7.35 -22.09
C SER A 98 6.15 -6.59 -21.10
N LYS A 99 5.54 -5.76 -20.24
CA LYS A 99 6.23 -4.93 -19.24
C LYS A 99 6.18 -5.51 -17.84
N THR A 100 5.48 -6.62 -17.63
CA THR A 100 5.52 -7.33 -16.36
C THR A 100 6.83 -8.12 -16.22
N LYS A 101 7.34 -8.25 -14.99
CA LYS A 101 8.47 -9.14 -14.72
C LYS A 101 8.11 -10.55 -15.15
N SER A 102 8.71 -11.03 -16.25
CA SER A 102 8.72 -12.45 -16.58
C SER A 102 9.30 -13.19 -15.38
N SER A 103 8.47 -13.99 -14.72
CA SER A 103 8.96 -15.00 -13.78
C SER A 103 9.69 -16.03 -14.63
N LEU A 104 10.97 -15.81 -14.91
CA LEU A 104 11.88 -16.84 -15.37
C LEU A 104 11.94 -17.91 -14.28
N LYS A 105 11.05 -18.90 -14.37
CA LYS A 105 11.22 -20.19 -13.73
C LYS A 105 12.17 -20.97 -14.63
N ASN A 106 13.40 -21.17 -14.15
CA ASN A 106 14.19 -22.34 -14.55
C ASN A 106 13.57 -23.58 -13.93
#